data_AF-A0A095BLA1-F1
#
_entry.id   AF-A0A095BLA1-F1
#
_cell.length_a   1.000
_cell.length_b   1.000
_cell.length_c   1.000
_cell.angle_alpha   90.00
_cell.angle_beta   90.00
_cell.angle_gamma   90.00
#
_symmetry.space_group_name_H-M   'P 1'
#
loop_
_entity.id
_entity.type
_entity.pdbx_description
1 polymer ?
#
loop_
_entity_poly.entity_id
_entity_poly.type
_entity_poly.pdbx_seq_one_letter_code
_entity_poly.pdbx_strand_id
1 'polypeptide(L)'
;MRTLLLAAALIAAPAAAQDSPWVGEYSLAEGPDVGGGLLIRNDGRFQYMLAAGALDERAEGRWEVRGDMVCLTTAPKPVPPAMEKGPLGEIDGAVPTIAVTWPNGRTIAGVDFTIGFDSGTPIDGYTQYDGWTMPDDDKRIPRWVELREPIYGITAPRFELAEADGGKLHVIIKPNDIGVVNFEGACAERTDRGLTLHRAEGDMRFVRLGGE
;
A
#
# COMPACT_ATOMS: atom_id res chain seq x y z
N MET A 1 -16.44 8.21 52.15
CA MET A 1 -16.83 7.20 51.13
C MET A 1 -15.72 7.18 50.09
N ARG A 2 -14.95 6.09 50.00
CA ARG A 2 -13.83 5.92 49.07
C ARG A 2 -14.29 4.99 47.96
N THR A 3 -14.51 5.53 46.77
CA THR A 3 -14.92 4.76 45.59
C THR A 3 -13.68 4.06 45.03
N LEU A 4 -13.66 2.73 45.10
CA LEU A 4 -12.69 1.89 44.39
C LEU A 4 -13.15 1.75 42.93
N LEU A 5 -12.37 2.28 41.98
CA LEU A 5 -12.50 1.92 40.57
C LEU A 5 -11.78 0.58 40.34
N LEU A 6 -12.53 -0.46 39.98
CA LEU A 6 -11.96 -1.68 39.39
C LEU A 6 -11.63 -1.39 37.92
N ALA A 7 -10.34 -1.44 37.58
CA ALA A 7 -9.89 -1.52 36.20
C ALA A 7 -10.11 -2.97 35.70
N ALA A 8 -11.05 -3.18 34.79
CA ALA A 8 -11.23 -4.45 34.10
C ALA A 8 -10.13 -4.58 33.03
N ALA A 9 -9.10 -5.36 33.31
CA ALA A 9 -8.14 -5.80 32.30
C ALA A 9 -8.85 -6.78 31.35
N LEU A 10 -9.03 -6.41 30.09
CA LEU A 10 -9.42 -7.32 29.01
C LEU A 10 -8.28 -8.32 28.79
N ILE A 11 -8.37 -9.46 29.46
CA ILE A 11 -7.54 -10.62 29.17
C ILE A 11 -8.00 -11.14 27.81
N ALA A 12 -7.20 -10.92 26.76
CA ALA A 12 -7.39 -11.59 25.49
C ALA A 12 -7.25 -13.10 25.73
N ALA A 13 -8.39 -13.79 25.80
CA ALA A 13 -8.40 -15.24 25.92
C ALA A 13 -7.65 -15.83 24.72
N PRO A 14 -6.75 -16.81 24.92
CA PRO A 14 -6.13 -17.51 23.79
C PRO A 14 -7.25 -18.13 22.97
N ALA A 15 -7.28 -17.82 21.67
CA ALA A 15 -8.22 -18.42 20.75
C ALA A 15 -8.05 -19.94 20.82
N ALA A 16 -9.11 -20.66 21.21
CA ALA A 16 -9.09 -22.11 21.22
C ALA A 16 -8.71 -22.60 19.82
N ALA A 17 -7.77 -23.55 19.73
CA ALA A 17 -7.36 -24.11 18.45
C ALA A 17 -8.60 -24.61 17.69
N GLN A 18 -8.90 -24.00 16.54
CA GLN A 18 -10.00 -24.39 15.68
C GLN A 18 -9.53 -25.50 14.76
N ASP A 19 -10.06 -26.71 14.96
CA ASP A 19 -9.96 -27.77 13.97
C ASP A 19 -10.84 -27.37 12.78
N SER A 20 -10.18 -26.95 11.70
CA SER A 20 -10.81 -26.33 10.54
C SER A 20 -10.09 -26.79 9.29
N PRO A 21 -10.83 -27.17 8.23
CA PRO A 21 -10.19 -27.65 7.02
C PRO A 21 -9.36 -26.54 6.34
N TRP A 22 -9.53 -25.27 6.76
CA TRP A 22 -8.84 -24.10 6.20
C TRP A 22 -7.44 -23.93 6.76
N VAL A 23 -7.12 -24.64 7.85
CA VAL A 23 -5.78 -24.63 8.43
C VAL A 23 -4.82 -25.32 7.48
N GLY A 24 -3.72 -24.63 7.18
CA GLY A 24 -2.69 -25.11 6.28
C GLY A 24 -1.80 -24.01 5.73
N GLU A 25 -0.77 -24.45 5.03
CA GLU A 25 0.10 -23.62 4.22
C GLU A 25 -0.35 -23.69 2.77
N TYR A 26 -0.36 -22.55 2.11
CA TYR A 26 -0.82 -22.40 0.73
C TYR A 26 0.22 -21.60 -0.04
N SER A 27 0.76 -22.18 -1.12
CA SER A 27 1.67 -21.51 -2.05
C SER A 27 0.87 -20.73 -3.08
N LEU A 28 1.31 -19.52 -3.40
CA LEU A 28 0.73 -18.75 -4.49
C LEU A 28 0.92 -19.46 -5.84
N ALA A 29 -0.07 -19.36 -6.72
CA ALA A 29 -0.12 -20.06 -8.01
C ALA A 29 -0.49 -19.11 -9.17
N GLU A 30 0.15 -17.94 -9.24
CA GLU A 30 -0.13 -16.87 -10.23
C GLU A 30 0.92 -16.79 -11.38
N GLY A 31 1.84 -17.74 -11.47
CA GLY A 31 2.86 -17.79 -12.52
C GLY A 31 4.30 -17.70 -11.99
N PRO A 32 5.31 -17.75 -12.87
CA PRO A 32 6.71 -17.85 -12.46
C PRO A 32 7.31 -16.55 -11.90
N ASP A 33 6.71 -15.40 -12.22
CA ASP A 33 7.26 -14.07 -11.87
C ASP A 33 6.71 -13.51 -10.55
N VAL A 34 5.89 -14.29 -9.85
CA VAL A 34 5.29 -13.93 -8.57
C VAL A 34 5.57 -15.02 -7.54
N GLY A 35 6.14 -14.64 -6.40
CA GLY A 35 6.34 -15.51 -5.26
C GLY A 35 5.42 -15.12 -4.11
N GLY A 36 5.00 -16.06 -3.28
CA GLY A 36 4.18 -15.75 -2.13
C GLY A 36 3.48 -16.95 -1.53
N GLY A 37 2.73 -16.69 -0.46
CA GLY A 37 1.95 -17.71 0.21
C GLY A 37 1.01 -17.15 1.26
N LEU A 38 0.13 -18.03 1.70
CA LEU A 38 -0.84 -17.80 2.78
C LEU A 38 -0.71 -18.94 3.77
N LEU A 39 -0.49 -18.60 5.04
CA LEU A 39 -0.55 -19.54 6.16
C LEU A 39 -1.82 -19.23 6.96
N ILE A 40 -2.70 -20.21 7.10
CA ILE A 40 -3.88 -20.16 7.98
C ILE A 40 -3.60 -21.10 9.15
N ARG A 41 -3.53 -20.55 10.35
CA ARG A 41 -3.17 -21.27 11.58
C ARG A 41 -4.42 -21.67 12.37
N ASN A 42 -4.35 -22.78 13.09
CA ASN A 42 -5.44 -23.25 13.95
C ASN A 42 -5.72 -22.32 15.14
N ASP A 43 -4.82 -21.42 15.50
CA ASP A 43 -5.00 -20.41 16.56
C ASP A 43 -5.81 -19.18 16.12
N GLY A 44 -6.48 -19.24 14.96
CA GLY A 44 -7.28 -18.14 14.43
C GLY A 44 -6.46 -17.03 13.77
N ARG A 45 -5.15 -17.23 13.55
CA ARG A 45 -4.28 -16.26 12.87
C ARG A 45 -3.98 -16.65 11.43
N PHE A 46 -3.69 -15.65 10.60
CA PHE A 46 -3.12 -15.87 9.27
C PHE A 46 -1.87 -15.01 9.04
N GLN A 47 -1.05 -15.43 8.08
CA GLN A 47 0.07 -14.68 7.52
C GLN A 47 0.04 -14.75 6.00
N TYR A 48 0.34 -13.65 5.34
CA TYR A 48 0.38 -13.52 3.88
C TYR A 48 1.65 -12.79 3.46
N MET A 49 2.23 -13.22 2.35
CA MET A 49 3.33 -12.56 1.67
C MET A 49 3.14 -12.68 0.16
N LEU A 50 3.52 -11.64 -0.59
CA LEU A 50 3.68 -11.64 -2.03
C LEU A 50 4.90 -10.80 -2.42
N ALA A 51 5.62 -11.25 -3.43
CA ALA A 51 6.69 -10.52 -4.11
C ALA A 51 6.48 -10.64 -5.62
N ALA A 52 6.37 -9.50 -6.31
CA ALA A 52 6.16 -9.40 -7.75
C ALA A 52 6.96 -8.22 -8.32
N GLY A 53 8.15 -8.49 -8.88
CA GLY A 53 9.03 -7.43 -9.37
C GLY A 53 9.44 -6.44 -8.26
N ALA A 54 8.97 -5.20 -8.35
CA ALA A 54 9.23 -4.15 -7.34
C ALA A 54 8.15 -4.05 -6.25
N LEU A 55 7.06 -4.81 -6.37
CA LEU A 55 5.97 -4.87 -5.41
C LEU A 55 6.23 -5.96 -4.37
N ASP A 56 6.25 -5.58 -3.10
CA ASP A 56 6.26 -6.50 -1.97
C ASP A 56 5.05 -6.23 -1.08
N GLU A 57 4.22 -7.26 -0.87
CA GLU A 57 3.05 -7.20 -0.02
C GLU A 57 3.16 -8.18 1.15
N ARG A 58 2.63 -7.78 2.30
CA ARG A 58 2.50 -8.64 3.49
C ARG A 58 1.21 -8.37 4.24
N ALA A 59 0.74 -9.34 5.01
CA ALA A 59 -0.25 -9.07 6.04
C ALA A 59 -0.24 -10.15 7.11
N GLU A 60 -0.72 -9.79 8.29
CA GLU A 60 -1.06 -10.73 9.34
C GLU A 60 -2.34 -10.28 10.03
N GLY A 61 -3.05 -11.23 10.61
CA GLY A 61 -4.27 -10.90 11.32
C GLY A 61 -5.05 -12.12 11.73
N ARG A 62 -6.38 -11.99 11.72
CA ARG A 62 -7.32 -13.04 12.11
C ARG A 62 -8.08 -13.57 10.90
N TRP A 63 -8.62 -14.77 11.03
CA TRP A 63 -9.55 -15.33 10.06
C TRP A 63 -10.81 -15.84 10.75
N GLU A 64 -11.89 -15.95 9.98
CA GLU A 64 -13.14 -16.58 10.42
C GLU A 64 -13.83 -17.29 9.25
N VAL A 65 -14.57 -18.35 9.54
CA VAL A 65 -15.40 -19.02 8.54
C VAL A 65 -16.72 -18.29 8.41
N ARG A 66 -17.11 -17.93 7.19
CA ARG A 66 -18.41 -17.36 6.85
C ARG A 66 -19.06 -18.22 5.77
N GLY A 67 -19.99 -19.08 6.18
CA GLY A 67 -20.60 -20.06 5.28
C GLY A 67 -19.56 -21.08 4.80
N ASP A 68 -19.36 -21.14 3.49
CA ASP A 68 -18.39 -22.00 2.79
C ASP A 68 -17.08 -21.29 2.44
N MET A 69 -16.85 -20.09 2.98
CA MET A 69 -15.63 -19.30 2.78
C MET A 69 -14.86 -19.08 4.08
N VAL A 70 -13.56 -18.77 3.96
CA VAL A 70 -12.74 -18.19 5.04
C VAL A 70 -12.46 -16.72 4.74
N CYS A 71 -12.82 -15.83 5.65
CA CYS A 71 -12.58 -14.39 5.51
C CYS A 71 -11.41 -13.97 6.39
N LEU A 72 -10.51 -13.18 5.81
CA LEU A 72 -9.30 -12.70 6.47
C LEU A 72 -9.55 -11.28 6.99
N THR A 73 -8.84 -10.86 8.03
CA THR A 73 -8.83 -9.47 8.47
C THR A 73 -7.49 -9.11 9.05
N THR A 74 -6.77 -8.20 8.37
CA THR A 74 -5.49 -7.66 8.82
C THR A 74 -5.65 -7.00 10.18
N ALA A 75 -4.79 -7.33 11.13
CA ALA A 75 -4.86 -6.84 12.50
C ALA A 75 -3.44 -6.60 13.07
N PRO A 76 -3.07 -5.35 13.39
CA PRO A 76 -3.88 -4.13 13.35
C PRO A 76 -4.29 -3.71 11.92
N LYS A 77 -5.35 -2.91 11.80
CA LYS A 77 -5.77 -2.35 10.50
C LYS A 77 -4.66 -1.43 10.00
N PRO A 78 -4.12 -1.63 8.78
CA PRO A 78 -3.01 -0.84 8.28
C PRO A 78 -3.44 0.62 8.06
N VAL A 79 -2.52 1.54 8.32
CA VAL A 79 -2.65 2.96 7.99
C VAL A 79 -2.13 3.19 6.58
N PRO A 80 -2.97 3.62 5.62
CA PRO A 80 -2.55 3.85 4.25
C PRO A 80 -1.41 4.88 4.16
N PRO A 81 -0.48 4.75 3.20
CA PRO A 81 0.50 5.79 2.93
C PRO A 81 -0.18 7.11 2.55
N ALA A 82 0.51 8.22 2.80
CA ALA A 82 0.02 9.55 2.50
C ALA A 82 1.08 10.37 1.75
N MET A 83 0.65 11.33 0.95
CA MET A 83 1.53 12.28 0.27
C MET A 83 1.24 13.67 0.79
N GLU A 84 2.28 14.40 1.19
CA GLU A 84 2.16 15.74 1.74
C GLU A 84 3.15 16.70 1.11
N LYS A 85 2.76 17.97 1.00
CA LYS A 85 3.64 19.02 0.50
C LYS A 85 4.77 19.28 1.49
N GLY A 86 6.01 19.19 1.01
CA GLY A 86 7.22 19.50 1.75
C GLY A 86 7.83 20.86 1.38
N PRO A 87 8.83 21.33 2.14
CA PRO A 87 9.59 22.52 1.77
C PRO A 87 10.39 22.27 0.49
N LEU A 88 10.47 23.24 -0.41
CA LEU A 88 11.35 23.15 -1.58
C LEU A 88 12.82 22.99 -1.13
N GLY A 89 13.59 22.21 -1.87
CA GLY A 89 14.99 21.93 -1.56
C GLY A 89 15.82 21.70 -2.82
N GLU A 90 17.13 21.92 -2.70
CA GLU A 90 18.08 21.65 -3.77
C GLU A 90 18.41 20.16 -3.83
N ILE A 91 18.47 19.63 -5.05
CA ILE A 91 19.00 18.31 -5.38
C ILE A 91 20.07 18.56 -6.46
N ASP A 92 21.29 18.10 -6.20
CA ASP A 92 22.45 18.30 -7.08
C ASP A 92 22.68 19.76 -7.54
N GLY A 93 22.43 20.72 -6.64
CA GLY A 93 22.67 22.15 -6.86
C GLY A 93 21.55 22.91 -7.57
N ALA A 94 20.40 22.28 -7.79
CA ALA A 94 19.21 22.94 -8.36
C ALA A 94 17.94 22.54 -7.62
N VAL A 95 16.94 23.42 -7.60
CA VAL A 95 15.59 23.10 -7.10
C VAL A 95 14.73 22.64 -8.30
N PRO A 96 14.40 21.35 -8.43
CA PRO A 96 13.61 20.86 -9.55
C PRO A 96 12.17 21.37 -9.50
N THR A 97 11.45 21.25 -10.62
CA THR A 97 10.02 21.60 -10.69
C THR A 97 9.18 20.65 -9.85
N ILE A 98 9.46 19.35 -9.92
CA ILE A 98 8.84 18.34 -9.07
C ILE A 98 9.94 17.51 -8.39
N ALA A 99 9.86 17.38 -7.08
CA ALA A 99 10.63 16.40 -6.32
C ALA A 99 9.69 15.56 -5.46
N VAL A 100 10.02 14.29 -5.31
CA VAL A 100 9.35 13.40 -4.36
C VAL A 100 10.40 12.74 -3.48
N THR A 101 10.20 12.75 -2.16
CA THR A 101 11.14 12.18 -1.19
C THR A 101 10.46 11.31 -0.15
N TRP A 102 11.26 10.46 0.49
CA TRP A 102 10.95 9.86 1.77
C TRP A 102 11.10 10.90 2.91
N PRO A 103 10.56 10.67 4.12
CA PRO A 103 10.68 11.61 5.23
C PRO A 103 12.11 11.87 5.69
N ASN A 104 13.05 10.97 5.34
CA ASN A 104 14.48 11.14 5.60
C ASN A 104 15.21 11.98 4.53
N GLY A 105 14.48 12.54 3.56
CA GLY A 105 15.02 13.38 2.47
C GLY A 105 15.56 12.61 1.28
N ARG A 106 15.59 11.27 1.30
CA ARG A 106 16.03 10.49 0.14
C ARG A 106 15.00 10.61 -1.00
N THR A 107 15.47 10.95 -2.20
CA THR A 107 14.63 11.13 -3.39
C THR A 107 14.05 9.82 -3.91
N ILE A 108 12.92 9.93 -4.60
CA ILE A 108 12.14 8.82 -5.15
C ILE A 108 11.94 9.08 -6.65
N ALA A 109 12.43 8.15 -7.46
CA ALA A 109 12.16 8.10 -8.89
C ALA A 109 10.90 7.27 -9.20
N GLY A 110 10.35 7.44 -10.40
CA GLY A 110 9.22 6.64 -10.89
C GLY A 110 7.86 7.02 -10.31
N VAL A 111 7.72 8.21 -9.70
CA VAL A 111 6.42 8.74 -9.30
C VAL A 111 5.83 9.47 -10.49
N ASP A 112 4.71 8.96 -10.99
CA ASP A 112 3.98 9.56 -12.10
C ASP A 112 3.38 10.89 -11.66
N PHE A 113 3.35 11.86 -12.57
CA PHE A 113 2.69 13.12 -12.35
C PHE A 113 1.95 13.61 -13.60
N THR A 114 0.94 14.44 -13.35
CA THR A 114 0.34 15.33 -14.36
C THR A 114 0.41 16.76 -13.86
N ILE A 115 0.99 17.67 -14.65
CA ILE A 115 1.05 19.10 -14.37
C ILE A 115 0.02 19.82 -15.23
N GLY A 116 -0.92 20.50 -14.58
CA GLY A 116 -1.79 21.45 -15.23
C GLY A 116 -1.23 22.85 -15.20
N PHE A 117 -1.49 23.61 -16.26
CA PHE A 117 -0.97 24.95 -16.45
C PHE A 117 -2.10 25.98 -16.49
N ASP A 118 -1.72 27.25 -16.49
CA ASP A 118 -2.59 28.39 -16.72
C ASP A 118 -3.19 28.40 -18.14
N SER A 119 -2.50 27.77 -19.09
CA SER A 119 -2.89 27.66 -20.48
C SER A 119 -2.36 26.39 -21.15
N GLY A 120 -2.99 25.98 -22.25
CA GLY A 120 -2.57 24.82 -23.02
C GLY A 120 -2.89 23.47 -22.36
N THR A 121 -2.31 22.39 -22.90
CA THR A 121 -2.54 21.03 -22.43
C THR A 121 -1.64 20.68 -21.24
N PRO A 122 -2.10 19.84 -20.29
CA PRO A 122 -1.24 19.28 -19.25
C PRO A 122 0.00 18.55 -19.79
N ILE A 123 1.02 18.40 -18.95
CA ILE A 123 2.17 17.52 -19.19
C ILE A 123 2.06 16.33 -18.25
N ASP A 124 2.25 15.13 -18.80
CA ASP A 124 2.44 13.91 -18.03
C ASP A 124 3.93 13.53 -18.00
N GLY A 125 4.37 12.93 -16.90
CA GLY A 125 5.74 12.47 -16.76
C GLY A 125 5.93 11.66 -15.49
N TYR A 126 7.18 11.41 -15.13
CA TYR A 126 7.55 10.76 -13.88
C TYR A 126 8.86 11.33 -13.33
N THR A 127 9.03 11.29 -12.01
CA THR A 127 10.24 11.81 -11.36
C THR A 127 11.46 10.92 -11.59
N GLN A 128 12.64 11.52 -11.57
CA GLN A 128 13.94 10.84 -11.44
C GLN A 128 14.51 11.06 -10.03
N TYR A 129 15.68 10.50 -9.73
CA TYR A 129 16.33 10.70 -8.43
C TYR A 129 16.78 12.15 -8.21
N ASP A 130 17.01 12.91 -9.27
CA ASP A 130 17.26 14.36 -9.28
C ASP A 130 15.96 15.18 -9.39
N GLY A 131 14.80 14.52 -9.36
CA GLY A 131 13.48 15.13 -9.54
C GLY A 131 13.06 15.18 -11.01
N TRP A 132 12.20 16.13 -11.35
CA TRP A 132 11.83 16.47 -12.72
C TRP A 132 11.83 17.99 -12.86
N THR A 133 12.46 18.48 -13.92
CA THR A 133 12.56 19.92 -14.20
C THR A 133 11.93 20.22 -15.54
N MET A 134 11.07 21.25 -15.54
CA MET A 134 10.41 21.73 -16.75
C MET A 134 11.45 22.24 -17.76
N PRO A 135 11.30 21.95 -19.07
CA PRO A 135 12.18 22.48 -20.10
C PRO A 135 12.26 24.01 -20.06
N ASP A 136 13.47 24.57 -20.26
CA ASP A 136 13.72 26.01 -20.13
C ASP A 136 12.92 26.86 -21.14
N ASP A 137 12.53 26.29 -22.28
CA ASP A 137 11.75 26.96 -23.32
C ASP A 137 10.23 26.98 -23.03
N ASP A 138 9.75 26.16 -22.10
CA ASP A 138 8.37 26.18 -21.66
C ASP A 138 8.15 27.34 -20.66
N LYS A 139 7.27 28.28 -21.02
CA LYS A 139 6.97 29.48 -20.23
C LYS A 139 5.59 29.44 -19.56
N ARG A 140 4.87 28.34 -19.69
CA ARG A 140 3.57 28.17 -19.04
C ARG A 140 3.74 28.15 -17.53
N ILE A 141 2.69 28.53 -16.81
CA ILE A 141 2.73 28.62 -15.34
C ILE A 141 2.04 27.39 -14.76
N PRO A 142 2.76 26.49 -14.06
CA PRO A 142 2.14 25.38 -13.34
C PRO A 142 1.10 25.89 -12.34
N ARG A 143 -0.11 25.33 -12.38
CA ARG A 143 -1.24 25.69 -11.50
C ARG A 143 -1.61 24.57 -10.55
N TRP A 144 -1.52 23.34 -10.99
CA TRP A 144 -1.79 22.18 -10.15
C TRP A 144 -0.96 20.98 -10.60
N VAL A 145 -0.75 20.05 -9.67
CA VAL A 145 -0.05 18.79 -9.92
C VAL A 145 -0.85 17.64 -9.30
N GLU A 146 -1.05 16.58 -10.07
CA GLU A 146 -1.52 15.29 -9.60
C GLU A 146 -0.35 14.32 -9.56
N LEU A 147 -0.28 13.46 -8.54
CA LEU A 147 0.82 12.53 -8.32
C LEU A 147 0.29 11.13 -8.03
N ARG A 148 0.96 10.12 -8.59
CA ARG A 148 0.67 8.71 -8.36
C ARG A 148 1.97 7.92 -8.21
N GLU A 149 2.10 7.19 -7.12
CA GLU A 149 3.13 6.15 -6.98
C GLU A 149 2.50 4.84 -7.52
N PRO A 150 2.98 4.33 -8.66
CA PRO A 150 2.29 3.27 -9.38
C PRO A 150 2.47 1.88 -8.76
N ILE A 151 3.55 1.61 -8.01
CA ILE A 151 3.89 0.28 -7.51
C ILE A 151 2.88 -0.16 -6.45
N TYR A 152 2.60 0.70 -5.48
CA TYR A 152 1.63 0.44 -4.40
C TYR A 152 0.27 1.11 -4.64
N GLY A 153 0.05 1.68 -5.83
CA GLY A 153 -1.22 2.32 -6.20
C GLY A 153 -1.57 3.56 -5.36
N ILE A 154 -0.57 4.29 -4.86
CA ILE A 154 -0.78 5.43 -3.97
C ILE A 154 -1.12 6.66 -4.82
N THR A 155 -2.29 7.24 -4.60
CA THR A 155 -2.73 8.44 -5.31
C THR A 155 -2.85 9.60 -4.33
N ALA A 156 -2.25 10.74 -4.66
CA ALA A 156 -2.40 11.96 -3.89
C ALA A 156 -3.67 12.72 -4.28
N PRO A 157 -4.25 13.53 -3.38
CA PRO A 157 -5.09 14.64 -3.80
C PRO A 157 -4.31 15.56 -4.75
N ARG A 158 -5.03 16.27 -5.62
CA ARG A 158 -4.45 17.32 -6.45
C ARG A 158 -3.82 18.40 -5.57
N PHE A 159 -2.57 18.74 -5.85
CA PHE A 159 -1.87 19.85 -5.21
C PHE A 159 -2.05 21.11 -6.04
N GLU A 160 -2.76 22.10 -5.49
CA GLU A 160 -2.82 23.45 -6.08
C GLU A 160 -1.52 24.21 -5.77
N LEU A 161 -0.98 24.89 -6.77
CA LEU A 161 0.23 25.70 -6.67
C LEU A 161 -0.12 27.18 -6.51
N ALA A 162 0.36 27.77 -5.43
CA ALA A 162 0.30 29.20 -5.18
C ALA A 162 1.45 29.92 -5.88
N GLU A 163 1.34 31.23 -6.06
CA GLU A 163 2.43 32.05 -6.62
C GLU A 163 3.73 31.91 -5.80
N ALA A 164 3.62 31.77 -4.48
CA ALA A 164 4.75 31.57 -3.58
C ALA A 164 5.52 30.27 -3.82
N ASP A 165 4.91 29.29 -4.50
CA ASP A 165 5.57 28.03 -4.84
C ASP A 165 6.50 28.17 -6.06
N GLY A 166 6.40 29.28 -6.81
CA GLY A 166 7.20 29.51 -8.01
C GLY A 166 7.02 28.45 -9.08
N GLY A 167 5.83 27.82 -9.13
CA GLY A 167 5.53 26.70 -10.04
C GLY A 167 6.20 25.38 -9.67
N LYS A 168 6.76 25.25 -8.47
CA LYS A 168 7.48 24.05 -8.00
C LYS A 168 6.71 23.31 -6.93
N LEU A 169 6.92 22.01 -6.86
CA LEU A 169 6.33 21.15 -5.85
C LEU A 169 7.35 20.16 -5.31
N HIS A 170 7.50 20.12 -4.00
CA HIS A 170 8.13 19.01 -3.31
C HIS A 170 7.05 18.24 -2.54
N VAL A 171 7.01 16.92 -2.72
CA VAL A 171 6.12 16.02 -1.99
C VAL A 171 6.92 15.03 -1.17
N ILE A 172 6.49 14.81 0.06
CA ILE A 172 7.02 13.79 0.96
C ILE A 172 6.01 12.65 1.01
N ILE A 173 6.44 11.43 0.66
CA ILE A 173 5.63 10.23 0.88
C ILE A 173 5.81 9.81 2.34
N LYS A 174 4.75 9.88 3.13
CA LYS A 174 4.65 9.24 4.44
C LYS A 174 4.34 7.77 4.22
N PRO A 175 5.30 6.86 4.48
CA PRO A 175 5.12 5.45 4.14
C PRO A 175 4.02 4.79 4.95
N ASN A 176 3.83 5.17 6.22
CA ASN A 176 2.91 4.49 7.15
C ASN A 176 3.10 2.97 7.06
N ASP A 177 2.04 2.21 6.76
CA ASP A 177 2.08 0.76 6.57
C ASP A 177 2.12 0.36 5.08
N ILE A 178 2.85 1.10 4.23
CA ILE A 178 3.06 0.74 2.81
C ILE A 178 3.50 -0.73 2.67
N GLY A 179 2.92 -1.43 1.69
CA GLY A 179 3.09 -2.87 1.49
C GLY A 179 2.33 -3.76 2.47
N VAL A 180 1.57 -3.21 3.43
CA VAL A 180 0.68 -3.99 4.29
C VAL A 180 -0.74 -4.02 3.72
N VAL A 181 -1.18 -5.18 3.25
CA VAL A 181 -2.50 -5.34 2.61
C VAL A 181 -3.60 -5.31 3.66
N ASN A 182 -4.68 -4.55 3.39
CA ASN A 182 -5.89 -4.59 4.19
C ASN A 182 -6.84 -5.68 3.68
N PHE A 183 -6.87 -6.84 4.35
CA PHE A 183 -7.77 -7.94 3.98
C PHE A 183 -9.21 -7.77 4.47
N GLU A 184 -9.61 -6.61 5.01
CA GLU A 184 -11.00 -6.37 5.40
C GLU A 184 -11.96 -6.56 4.19
N GLY A 185 -12.86 -7.54 4.30
CA GLY A 185 -13.79 -7.91 3.23
C GLY A 185 -13.25 -8.95 2.24
N ALA A 186 -11.98 -9.36 2.36
CA ALA A 186 -11.41 -10.42 1.54
C ALA A 186 -11.76 -11.80 2.10
N CYS A 187 -12.29 -12.67 1.24
CA CYS A 187 -12.65 -14.03 1.58
C CYS A 187 -12.12 -15.00 0.53
N ALA A 188 -11.84 -16.22 0.95
CA ALA A 188 -11.40 -17.28 0.07
C ALA A 188 -12.39 -18.44 0.04
N GLU A 189 -12.63 -18.96 -1.15
CA GLU A 189 -13.34 -20.21 -1.40
C GLU A 189 -12.35 -21.36 -1.56
N ARG A 190 -12.77 -22.59 -1.24
CA ARG A 190 -11.96 -23.78 -1.51
C ARG A 190 -11.97 -24.10 -2.99
N THR A 191 -10.87 -24.66 -3.44
CA THR A 191 -10.79 -25.38 -4.71
C THR A 191 -10.31 -26.81 -4.46
N ASP A 192 -10.37 -27.66 -5.48
CA ASP A 192 -9.87 -29.04 -5.40
C ASP A 192 -8.39 -29.13 -4.97
N ARG A 193 -7.60 -28.08 -5.25
CA ARG A 193 -6.15 -28.05 -5.00
C ARG A 193 -5.72 -27.05 -3.94
N GLY A 194 -6.62 -26.25 -3.38
CA GLY A 194 -6.26 -25.17 -2.45
C GLY A 194 -7.40 -24.19 -2.24
N LEU A 195 -7.18 -22.92 -2.58
CA LEU A 195 -8.17 -21.86 -2.42
C LEU A 195 -8.01 -20.76 -3.47
N THR A 196 -9.10 -20.04 -3.72
CA THR A 196 -9.10 -18.76 -4.46
C THR A 196 -9.45 -17.67 -3.47
N LEU A 197 -8.56 -16.69 -3.26
CA LEU A 197 -8.78 -15.53 -2.41
C LEU A 197 -9.28 -14.37 -3.26
N HIS A 198 -10.45 -13.83 -2.90
CA HIS A 198 -11.05 -12.66 -3.54
C HIS A 198 -10.64 -11.40 -2.78
N ARG A 199 -9.92 -10.49 -3.44
CA ARG A 199 -9.55 -9.16 -2.91
C ARG A 199 -10.07 -8.04 -3.82
N ALA A 200 -10.02 -6.80 -3.34
CA ALA A 200 -10.53 -5.66 -4.10
C ALA A 200 -9.82 -5.46 -5.44
N GLU A 201 -8.55 -5.85 -5.51
CA GLU A 201 -7.70 -5.74 -6.70
C GLU A 201 -7.82 -6.93 -7.66
N GLY A 202 -8.54 -7.99 -7.28
CA GLY A 202 -8.75 -9.18 -8.10
C GLY A 202 -8.70 -10.50 -7.32
N ASP A 203 -8.71 -11.61 -8.06
CA ASP A 203 -8.62 -12.95 -7.48
C ASP A 203 -7.17 -13.43 -7.43
N MET A 204 -6.82 -14.17 -6.38
CA MET A 204 -5.53 -14.82 -6.21
C MET A 204 -5.70 -16.31 -5.94
N ARG A 205 -5.00 -17.16 -6.70
CA ARG A 205 -5.06 -18.61 -6.59
C ARG A 205 -3.91 -19.13 -5.76
N PHE A 206 -4.23 -20.08 -4.88
CA PHE A 206 -3.25 -20.77 -4.08
C PHE A 206 -3.44 -22.29 -4.15
N VAL A 207 -2.33 -23.01 -4.04
CA VAL A 207 -2.28 -24.47 -3.94
C VAL A 207 -1.88 -24.84 -2.52
N ARG A 208 -2.59 -25.79 -1.91
CA ARG A 208 -2.26 -26.27 -0.56
C ARG A 208 -0.96 -27.05 -0.58
N LEU A 209 -0.06 -26.76 0.36
CA LEU A 209 1.17 -27.50 0.56
C LEU A 209 0.92 -28.72 1.47
N GLY A 210 1.56 -29.84 1.14
CA GLY A 210 1.52 -31.06 1.95
C GLY A 210 0.18 -31.81 2.01
N GLY A 211 -0.75 -31.52 1.10
CA GLY A 211 -1.92 -32.37 0.86
C GLY A 211 -1.69 -33.21 -0.40
N GLU A 212 -1.43 -34.51 -0.22
CA GLU A 212 -1.63 -35.51 -1.29
C GLU A 212 -3.12 -35.86 -1.43
#